data_AF-A0A951YDN9-F1
#
_entry.id   AF-A0A951YDN9-F1
#
_cell.length_a   1.000
_cell.length_b   1.000
_cell.length_c   1.000
_cell.angle_alpha   90.00
_cell.angle_beta   90.00
_cell.angle_gamma   90.00
#
_symmetry.space_group_name_H-M   'P 1'
#
loop_
_entity.id
_entity.type
_entity.pdbx_description
1 polymer ?
#
loop_
_entity_poly.entity_id
_entity_poly.type
_entity_poly.pdbx_seq_one_letter_code
_entity_poly.pdbx_strand_id
1 'polypeptide(L)'
;MRKLLIGLVILLFCAVAAHAQQGTFKGKDGYKIKVKFTDLTDSVIYLVHYYGKPLPTIYRSDSAKLNKNGEAVFESDTFTLGGIYMVLLSDKSNYFELLLNNGDNFS
;
A
#
# COMPACT_ATOMS: atom_id res chain seq x y z
N MET A 1 46.17 -12.60 28.63
CA MET A 1 46.02 -11.42 27.75
C MET A 1 45.49 -11.76 26.36
N ARG A 2 46.06 -12.75 25.65
CA ARG A 2 45.65 -13.12 24.27
C ARG A 2 44.18 -13.57 24.12
N LYS A 3 43.62 -14.30 25.10
CA LYS A 3 42.20 -14.70 25.13
C LYS A 3 41.24 -13.52 25.38
N LEU A 4 41.68 -12.51 26.13
CA LEU A 4 40.92 -11.28 26.38
C LEU A 4 40.84 -10.40 25.13
N LEU A 5 41.96 -10.30 24.39
CA LEU A 5 42.00 -9.60 23.10
C LEU A 5 41.09 -10.25 22.05
N ILE A 6 41.08 -11.59 21.97
CA ILE A 6 40.20 -12.32 21.02
C ILE A 6 38.72 -12.07 21.36
N GLY A 7 38.37 -12.10 22.65
CA GLY A 7 37.00 -11.78 23.09
C GLY A 7 36.59 -10.35 22.75
N LEU A 8 37.49 -9.38 22.91
CA LEU A 8 37.25 -7.97 22.57
C LEU A 8 37.03 -7.78 21.06
N VAL A 9 37.82 -8.48 20.23
CA VAL A 9 37.70 -8.41 18.76
C VAL A 9 36.39 -9.04 18.28
N ILE A 10 35.97 -10.15 18.87
CA ILE A 10 34.67 -10.79 18.56
C ILE A 10 33.51 -9.87 18.95
N LEU A 11 33.57 -9.23 20.12
CA LEU A 11 32.55 -8.29 20.57
C LEU A 11 32.45 -7.08 19.62
N LEU A 12 33.59 -6.56 19.17
CA LEU A 12 33.66 -5.46 18.21
C LEU A 12 33.03 -5.84 16.85
N PHE A 13 33.29 -7.06 16.38
CA PHE A 13 32.76 -7.56 15.12
C PHE A 13 31.22 -7.76 15.16
N CYS A 14 30.68 -8.24 16.28
CA CYS A 14 29.23 -8.35 16.48
C CYS A 14 28.51 -7.00 16.49
N ALA A 15 29.14 -5.95 17.05
CA ALA A 15 28.55 -4.61 17.09
C ALA A 15 28.41 -4.00 15.68
N VAL A 16 29.40 -4.21 14.80
CA VAL A 16 29.39 -3.69 13.42
C VAL A 16 28.34 -4.40 12.56
N ALA A 17 28.17 -5.72 12.71
CA ALA A 17 27.15 -6.47 11.98
C ALA A 17 25.71 -6.02 12.33
N ALA A 18 25.45 -5.65 13.58
CA ALA A 18 24.14 -5.13 14.01
C ALA A 18 23.78 -3.78 13.38
N HIS A 19 24.78 -2.95 13.04
CA HIS A 19 24.57 -1.64 12.41
C HIS A 19 24.37 -1.76 10.88
N ALA A 20 24.91 -2.80 10.25
CA ALA A 20 24.76 -3.05 8.81
C ALA A 20 23.34 -3.48 8.40
N GLN A 21 22.50 -3.92 9.34
CA GLN A 21 21.10 -4.31 9.07
C GLN A 21 20.10 -3.14 9.17
N GLN A 22 20.55 -1.90 9.43
CA GLN A 22 19.67 -0.72 9.48
C GLN A 22 19.23 -0.19 8.11
N GLY A 23 19.57 -0.88 7.02
CA GLY A 23 18.96 -0.70 5.71
C GLY A 23 17.50 -1.19 5.70
N THR A 24 16.64 -0.58 6.53
CA THR A 24 15.20 -0.71 6.34
C THR A 24 14.87 0.02 5.04
N PHE A 25 14.56 -0.75 4.00
CA PHE A 25 13.75 -0.27 2.89
C PHE A 25 12.39 0.11 3.47
N LYS A 26 12.30 1.25 4.17
CA LYS A 26 11.01 1.87 4.47
C LYS A 26 10.52 2.44 3.15
N GLY A 27 9.86 1.57 2.37
CA GLY A 27 8.95 2.04 1.32
C GLY A 27 8.03 3.10 1.92
N LYS A 28 7.64 4.08 1.11
CA LYS A 28 6.74 5.13 1.60
C LYS A 28 5.43 4.46 2.02
N ASP A 29 4.94 4.76 3.21
CA ASP A 29 3.63 4.28 3.62
C ASP A 29 2.53 4.90 2.74
N GLY A 30 1.41 4.19 2.63
CA GLY A 30 0.24 4.66 1.90
C GLY A 30 0.34 4.48 0.39
N TYR A 31 -0.49 5.20 -0.35
CA TYR A 31 -0.63 5.04 -1.79
C TYR A 31 -1.25 6.29 -2.43
N LYS A 32 -1.10 6.41 -3.75
CA LYS A 32 -1.85 7.35 -4.58
C LYS A 32 -2.37 6.64 -5.83
N ILE A 33 -3.68 6.68 -6.05
CA ILE A 33 -4.32 6.05 -7.22
C ILE A 33 -5.15 7.12 -7.90
N LYS A 34 -4.73 7.53 -9.10
CA LYS A 34 -5.56 8.40 -9.95
C LYS A 34 -6.36 7.52 -10.89
N VAL A 35 -7.62 7.88 -11.08
CA VAL A 35 -8.52 7.19 -11.99
C VAL A 35 -9.19 8.19 -12.91
N LYS A 36 -9.49 7.75 -14.13
CA LYS A 36 -10.25 8.50 -15.12
C LYS A 36 -11.23 7.59 -15.84
N PHE A 37 -12.49 7.99 -15.84
CA PHE A 37 -13.57 7.32 -16.56
C PHE A 37 -14.07 8.22 -17.68
N THR A 38 -14.43 7.62 -18.81
CA THR A 38 -14.96 8.34 -19.99
C THR A 38 -16.48 8.49 -19.95
N ASP A 39 -17.15 7.61 -19.21
CA ASP A 39 -18.61 7.41 -19.20
C ASP A 39 -19.23 7.51 -17.80
N LEU A 40 -18.42 7.82 -16.77
CA LEU A 40 -18.87 7.98 -15.40
C LEU A 40 -18.34 9.29 -14.80
N THR A 41 -19.23 10.16 -14.33
CA THR A 41 -18.90 11.45 -13.71
C THR A 41 -19.75 11.68 -12.46
N ASP A 42 -19.37 12.66 -11.64
CA ASP A 42 -20.15 13.16 -10.48
C ASP A 42 -20.64 12.10 -9.48
N SER A 43 -19.96 10.95 -9.45
CA SER A 43 -20.37 9.78 -8.69
C SER A 43 -19.30 9.36 -7.68
N VAL A 44 -19.69 8.67 -6.60
CA VAL A 44 -18.76 8.19 -5.57
C VAL A 44 -18.34 6.76 -5.89
N ILE A 45 -17.04 6.56 -5.97
CA ILE A 45 -16.40 5.25 -6.16
C ILE A 45 -15.68 4.84 -4.87
N TYR A 46 -15.47 3.54 -4.70
CA TYR A 46 -14.91 2.98 -3.47
C TYR A 46 -13.66 2.17 -3.78
N LEU A 47 -12.64 2.31 -2.95
CA LEU A 47 -11.53 1.39 -2.92
C LEU A 47 -11.82 0.36 -1.83
N VAL A 48 -11.81 -0.92 -2.19
CA VAL A 48 -12.13 -2.04 -1.27
C VAL A 48 -11.03 -3.10 -1.32
N HIS A 49 -10.65 -3.65 -0.18
CA HIS A 49 -9.66 -4.72 -0.05
C HIS A 49 -10.35 -6.09 -0.11
N TYR A 50 -9.87 -6.95 -1.01
CA TYR A 50 -10.30 -8.33 -1.17
C TYR A 50 -9.40 -9.31 -0.38
N TYR A 51 -10.00 -10.04 0.56
CA TYR A 51 -9.29 -11.03 1.40
C TYR A 51 -9.56 -12.48 0.99
N GLY A 52 -9.86 -12.75 -0.29
CA GLY A 52 -10.10 -14.11 -0.77
C GLY A 52 -11.39 -14.77 -0.23
N LYS A 53 -12.31 -14.00 0.36
CA LYS A 53 -13.62 -14.49 0.79
C LYS A 53 -14.59 -14.51 -0.39
N PRO A 54 -15.64 -15.36 -0.38
CA PRO A 54 -16.68 -15.27 -1.41
C PRO A 54 -17.32 -13.89 -1.43
N LEU A 55 -17.58 -13.35 -2.62
CA LEU A 55 -18.39 -12.15 -2.78
C LEU A 55 -19.77 -12.37 -2.12
N PRO A 56 -20.35 -11.34 -1.48
CA PRO A 56 -19.95 -9.93 -1.51
C PRO A 56 -18.97 -9.51 -0.39
N THR A 57 -18.24 -10.45 0.24
CA THR A 57 -17.40 -10.13 1.40
C THR A 57 -16.13 -9.37 1.01
N ILE A 58 -16.19 -8.05 1.12
CA ILE A 58 -15.12 -7.09 0.79
C ILE A 58 -15.11 -5.98 1.84
N TYR A 59 -13.95 -5.35 2.05
CA TYR A 59 -13.78 -4.36 3.10
C TYR A 59 -13.42 -3.01 2.50
N ARG A 60 -14.25 -1.99 2.75
CA ARG A 60 -13.97 -0.64 2.25
C ARG A 60 -12.72 -0.07 2.93
N SER A 61 -11.79 0.41 2.11
CA SER A 61 -10.57 1.08 2.55
C SER A 61 -10.64 2.59 2.33
N ASP A 62 -11.25 3.04 1.23
CA ASP A 62 -11.37 4.47 0.90
C ASP A 62 -12.62 4.76 0.03
N SER A 63 -12.86 6.03 -0.29
CA SER A 63 -13.78 6.49 -1.32
C SER A 63 -13.29 7.78 -1.95
N ALA A 64 -13.56 7.95 -3.24
CA ALA A 64 -13.33 9.21 -3.92
C ALA A 64 -14.56 9.62 -4.72
N LYS A 65 -14.79 10.92 -4.85
CA LYS A 65 -15.85 11.47 -5.69
C LYS A 65 -15.25 11.85 -7.04
N LEU A 66 -15.81 11.31 -8.12
CA LEU A 66 -15.48 11.71 -9.48
C LEU A 66 -15.92 13.15 -9.71
N ASN A 67 -15.05 13.93 -10.34
CA ASN A 67 -15.40 15.26 -10.80
C ASN A 67 -16.22 15.20 -12.11
N LYS A 68 -16.56 16.37 -12.66
CA LYS A 68 -17.30 16.51 -13.92
C LYS A 68 -16.56 15.96 -15.15
N ASN A 69 -15.25 15.75 -15.05
CA ASN A 69 -14.41 15.18 -16.10
C ASN A 69 -14.19 13.67 -15.92
N GLY A 70 -14.86 13.04 -14.94
CA GLY A 70 -14.71 11.62 -14.64
C GLY A 70 -13.39 11.28 -13.95
N GLU A 71 -12.76 12.23 -13.25
CA GLU A 71 -11.46 12.04 -12.60
C GLU A 71 -11.61 12.01 -11.07
N ALA A 72 -10.88 11.14 -10.40
CA ALA A 72 -10.79 11.05 -8.95
C ALA A 72 -9.41 10.56 -8.49
N VAL A 73 -9.09 10.80 -7.22
CA VAL A 73 -7.85 10.34 -6.59
C VAL A 73 -8.19 9.67 -5.26
N PHE A 74 -7.72 8.43 -5.07
CA PHE A 74 -7.61 7.80 -3.75
C PHE A 74 -6.20 8.05 -3.23
N GLU A 75 -6.07 8.50 -1.98
CA GLU A 75 -4.76 8.85 -1.40
C GLU A 75 -4.74 8.62 0.10
N SER A 76 -3.70 7.92 0.55
CA SER A 76 -3.38 7.70 1.96
C SER A 76 -1.89 7.87 2.15
N ASP A 77 -1.48 8.45 3.27
CA ASP A 77 -0.09 8.51 3.74
C ASP A 77 0.18 7.55 4.92
N THR A 78 -0.81 6.71 5.23
CA THR A 78 -0.75 5.73 6.33
C THR A 78 -0.48 4.33 5.80
N PHE A 79 0.17 3.51 6.64
CA PHE A 79 0.44 2.11 6.32
C PHE A 79 -0.82 1.43 5.77
N THR A 80 -0.68 0.86 4.58
CA THR A 80 -1.74 0.13 3.89
C THR A 80 -1.32 -1.33 3.79
N LEU A 81 -2.18 -2.24 4.24
CA LEU A 81 -1.90 -3.66 4.07
C LEU A 81 -1.91 -4.00 2.57
N GLY A 82 -0.77 -4.45 2.04
CA GLY A 82 -0.69 -4.83 0.62
C GLY A 82 -1.58 -6.03 0.29
N GLY A 83 -2.12 -6.06 -0.93
CA GLY A 83 -3.04 -7.12 -1.34
C GLY A 83 -3.81 -6.78 -2.62
N ILE A 84 -4.86 -7.58 -2.88
CA ILE A 84 -5.77 -7.35 -4.00
C ILE A 84 -6.83 -6.35 -3.56
N TYR A 85 -6.93 -5.26 -4.30
CA TYR A 85 -7.94 -4.23 -4.12
C TYR A 85 -8.85 -4.17 -5.34
N MET A 86 -10.06 -3.64 -5.15
CA MET A 86 -10.99 -3.33 -6.22
C MET A 86 -11.39 -1.87 -6.14
N VAL A 87 -11.47 -1.22 -7.30
CA VAL A 87 -12.21 0.04 -7.44
C VAL A 87 -13.64 -0.31 -7.81
N LEU A 88 -14.53 -0.20 -6.83
CA LEU A 88 -15.96 -0.50 -6.96
C LEU A 88 -16.70 0.78 -7.40
N LEU A 89 -17.42 0.68 -8.52
CA LEU A 89 -18.20 1.77 -9.09
C LEU A 89 -19.47 2.00 -8.29
N SER A 90 -20.15 3.12 -8.57
CA SER A 90 -21.28 3.60 -7.78
C SER A 90 -22.51 2.68 -7.81
N ASP A 91 -22.62 1.83 -8.84
CA ASP A 91 -23.66 0.80 -8.95
C ASP A 91 -23.41 -0.42 -8.05
N LYS A 92 -22.21 -0.53 -7.46
CA LYS A 92 -21.76 -1.64 -6.60
C LYS A 92 -21.73 -3.00 -7.32
N SER A 93 -21.79 -3.02 -8.64
CA SER A 93 -21.71 -4.24 -9.46
C SER A 93 -20.51 -4.23 -10.39
N ASN A 94 -20.15 -3.07 -10.92
CA ASN A 94 -19.00 -2.92 -11.78
C ASN A 94 -17.75 -2.57 -10.95
N TYR A 95 -16.64 -3.21 -11.28
CA TYR A 95 -15.35 -2.99 -10.63
C TYR A 95 -14.21 -3.40 -11.53
N PHE A 96 -13.00 -2.95 -11.19
CA PHE A 96 -11.76 -3.53 -11.68
C PHE A 96 -10.82 -3.79 -10.50
N GLU A 97 -9.90 -4.73 -10.68
CA GLU A 97 -8.96 -5.18 -9.67
C GLU A 97 -7.57 -4.54 -9.88
N LEU A 98 -6.85 -4.35 -8.78
CA LEU A 98 -5.46 -3.93 -8.78
C LEU A 98 -4.71 -4.56 -7.61
N LEU A 99 -3.43 -4.83 -7.81
CA LEU A 99 -2.51 -5.13 -6.70
C LEU A 99 -2.02 -3.81 -6.13
N LEU A 100 -2.17 -3.63 -4.82
CA LEU A 100 -1.78 -2.40 -4.13
C LEU A 100 -0.82 -2.73 -2.99
N ASN A 101 0.19 -1.90 -2.81
CA ASN A 101 1.16 -1.96 -1.72
C ASN A 101 1.59 -0.55 -1.28
N ASN A 102 2.29 -0.46 -0.15
CA ASN A 102 2.84 0.80 0.34
C ASN A 102 3.81 1.41 -0.69
N GLY A 103 3.56 2.67 -1.02
CA GLY A 103 4.39 3.50 -1.89
C GLY A 103 3.91 3.52 -3.34
N ASP A 104 2.86 2.78 -3.67
CA ASP A 104 2.32 2.71 -5.03
C ASP A 104 1.74 4.07 -5.47
N ASN A 105 1.97 4.37 -6.76
CA ASN A 105 1.52 5.59 -7.42
C ASN A 105 1.02 5.25 -8.83
N PHE A 106 -0.28 5.05 -8.98
CA PHE A 106 -0.94 4.70 -10.23
C PHE A 106 -1.61 5.92 -10.89
N SER A 107 -1.61 5.97 -12.22
CA SER A 107 -2.21 7.04 -13.02
C SER A 107 -2.85 6.55 -14.31
#